data_AF-A0A6D1AEA5-F1
#
_entry.id   AF-A0A6D1AEA5-F1
#
_cell.length_a   1.000
_cell.length_b   1.000
_cell.length_c   1.000
_cell.angle_alpha   90.00
_cell.angle_beta   90.00
_cell.angle_gamma   90.00
#
_symmetry.space_group_name_H-M   'P 1'
#
loop_
_entity.id
_entity.type
_entity.pdbx_description
1 polymer ?
#
loop_
_entity_poly.entity_id
_entity_poly.type
_entity_poly.pdbx_seq_one_letter_code
_entity_poly.pdbx_strand_id
1 'polypeptide(L)'
;DELSFTPATAAAIIDLINYYKIDLNGKKAAVIGRSYLVGKPTAFLLKKLGAMVSTYNKNTGIKGVESADLLVSAAGQPDLVKKENIKDG
;
A
#
# COMPACT_ATOMS: atom_id res chain seq x y z
N ASP A 1 -20.81 -11.69 5.63
CA ASP A 1 -22.11 -11.03 5.37
C ASP A 1 -22.00 -10.02 4.26
N GLU A 2 -22.91 -10.15 3.30
CA GLU A 2 -22.87 -9.72 1.89
C GLU A 2 -22.96 -8.20 1.62
N LEU A 3 -22.60 -7.34 2.58
CA LEU A 3 -22.61 -5.87 2.44
C LEU A 3 -21.28 -5.19 2.85
N SER A 4 -20.16 -5.91 2.77
CA SER A 4 -18.83 -5.28 2.96
C SER A 4 -18.39 -4.63 1.65
N PHE A 5 -18.68 -3.33 1.51
CA PHE A 5 -18.13 -2.54 0.42
C PHE A 5 -16.64 -2.27 0.66
N THR A 6 -15.82 -2.55 -0.36
CA THR A 6 -14.43 -2.12 -0.34
C THR A 6 -14.37 -0.60 -0.47
N PRO A 7 -13.65 0.12 0.41
CA PRO A 7 -13.51 1.57 0.28
C PRO A 7 -12.99 1.97 -1.10
N ALA A 8 -13.63 2.97 -1.72
CA ALA A 8 -13.43 3.31 -3.13
C ALA A 8 -11.95 3.56 -3.48
N THR A 9 -11.17 4.23 -2.62
CA THR A 9 -9.74 4.45 -2.84
C THR A 9 -8.93 3.17 -2.79
N ALA A 10 -9.24 2.26 -1.85
CA ALA A 10 -8.56 0.98 -1.77
C ALA A 10 -8.88 0.10 -2.99
N ALA A 11 -10.14 0.11 -3.46
CA ALA A 11 -10.54 -0.55 -4.69
C ALA A 11 -9.81 0.01 -5.92
N ALA A 12 -9.78 1.34 -6.08
CA ALA A 12 -9.11 2.00 -7.19
C ALA A 12 -7.60 1.69 -7.26
N ILE A 13 -6.93 1.56 -6.11
CA ILE A 13 -5.51 1.12 -6.06
C ILE A 13 -5.38 -0.29 -6.66
N ILE A 14 -6.27 -1.22 -6.32
CA ILE A 14 -6.25 -2.57 -6.89
C ILE A 14 -6.58 -2.53 -8.39
N ASP A 15 -7.53 -1.70 -8.81
CA ASP A 15 -7.87 -1.54 -10.23
C ASP A 15 -6.68 -1.02 -11.05
N LEU A 16 -5.92 -0.06 -10.51
CA LEU A 16 -4.68 0.42 -11.15
C LEU A 16 -3.64 -0.71 -11.27
N ILE A 17 -3.42 -1.48 -10.20
CA ILE A 17 -2.49 -2.62 -10.22
C ILE A 17 -2.88 -3.63 -11.29
N ASN A 18 -4.17 -3.97 -11.37
CA ASN A 18 -4.71 -4.90 -12.37
C ASN A 18 -4.59 -4.34 -13.79
N TYR A 19 -4.90 -3.05 -13.98
CA TYR A 19 -4.80 -2.38 -15.27
C TYR A 19 -3.37 -2.42 -15.82
N TYR A 20 -2.37 -2.14 -14.97
CA TYR A 20 -0.96 -2.23 -15.32
C TYR A 20 -0.40 -3.66 -15.30
N LYS A 21 -1.24 -4.66 -15.00
CA LYS A 21 -0.87 -6.09 -14.96
C LYS A 21 0.34 -6.36 -14.05
N ILE A 22 0.40 -5.67 -12.92
CA ILE A 22 1.49 -5.84 -11.95
C ILE A 22 1.21 -7.12 -11.15
N ASP A 23 2.04 -8.15 -11.34
CA ASP A 23 1.98 -9.35 -10.50
C ASP A 23 2.44 -9.03 -9.08
N LEU A 24 1.57 -9.27 -8.09
CA LEU A 24 1.85 -8.99 -6.68
C LEU A 24 2.43 -10.19 -5.93
N ASN A 25 2.42 -11.39 -6.51
CA ASN A 25 2.79 -12.60 -5.80
C ASN A 25 4.25 -12.54 -5.34
N GLY A 26 4.48 -12.63 -4.03
CA GLY A 26 5.82 -12.57 -3.44
C GLY A 26 6.48 -11.19 -3.45
N LYS A 27 5.85 -10.16 -4.03
CA LYS A 27 6.37 -8.78 -4.00
C LYS A 27 6.22 -8.17 -2.61
N LYS A 28 7.19 -7.35 -2.21
CA LYS A 28 7.12 -6.56 -0.98
C LYS A 28 6.28 -5.31 -1.22
N ALA A 29 5.17 -5.18 -0.51
CA ALA A 29 4.34 -4.00 -0.55
C ALA A 29 4.47 -3.20 0.75
N ALA A 30 4.69 -1.89 0.63
CA ALA A 30 4.66 -0.96 1.73
C ALA A 30 3.40 -0.10 1.68
N VAL A 31 2.66 -0.02 2.78
CA VAL A 31 1.52 0.89 2.92
C VAL A 31 1.79 1.87 4.05
N ILE A 32 1.96 3.16 3.71
CA ILE A 32 2.15 4.24 4.67
C ILE A 32 0.78 4.84 5.00
N GLY A 33 0.40 4.80 6.27
CA GLY A 33 -0.94 5.15 6.74
C GLY A 33 -1.75 3.91 7.10
N ARG A 34 -2.50 3.99 8.22
CA ARG A 34 -3.33 2.89 8.74
C ARG A 34 -4.77 3.34 9.04
N SER A 35 -5.29 4.28 8.24
CA SER A 35 -6.67 4.74 8.34
C SER A 35 -7.65 3.64 7.95
N TYR A 36 -8.91 3.75 8.42
CA TYR A 36 -9.98 2.83 8.03
C TYR A 36 -10.45 3.01 6.59
N LEU A 37 -10.28 4.22 6.03
CA LEU A 37 -10.73 4.55 4.67
C LEU A 37 -9.77 4.07 3.57
N VAL A 38 -8.46 4.03 3.85
CA VAL A 38 -7.45 3.73 2.80
C VAL A 38 -6.39 2.74 3.29
N GLY A 39 -5.61 3.09 4.32
CA GLY A 39 -4.40 2.32 4.66
C GLY A 39 -4.67 0.85 5.04
N LYS A 40 -5.57 0.62 5.99
CA LYS A 40 -5.96 -0.74 6.41
C LYS A 40 -6.60 -1.57 5.29
N PRO A 41 -7.63 -1.07 4.56
CA PRO A 41 -8.24 -1.85 3.48
C PRO A 41 -7.25 -2.14 2.35
N THR A 42 -6.39 -1.18 1.96
CA THR A 42 -5.35 -1.43 0.94
C THR A 42 -4.38 -2.52 1.39
N ALA A 43 -3.88 -2.46 2.63
CA ALA A 43 -2.98 -3.49 3.16
C ALA A 43 -3.62 -4.89 3.16
N PHE A 44 -4.90 -4.97 3.50
CA PHE A 44 -5.65 -6.23 3.47
C PHE A 44 -5.79 -6.79 2.06
N LEU A 45 -6.17 -5.95 1.08
CA LEU A 45 -6.34 -6.36 -0.31
C LEU A 45 -5.03 -6.82 -0.95
N LEU A 46 -3.94 -6.07 -0.75
CA LEU A 46 -2.62 -6.44 -1.26
C LEU A 46 -2.17 -7.80 -0.70
N LYS A 47 -2.41 -8.05 0.59
CA LYS A 47 -2.13 -9.35 1.21
C LYS A 47 -2.97 -10.47 0.61
N LYS A 48 -4.26 -10.22 0.35
CA LYS A 48 -5.16 -11.18 -0.31
C LYS A 48 -4.70 -11.54 -1.72
N LEU A 49 -4.01 -10.63 -2.40
CA LEU A 49 -3.44 -10.81 -3.74
C LEU A 49 -2.01 -11.39 -3.74
N GLY A 50 -1.47 -11.80 -2.59
CA GLY A 50 -0.18 -12.52 -2.50
C GLY A 50 1.03 -11.63 -2.24
N ALA A 51 0.86 -10.32 -1.98
CA ALA A 51 1.96 -9.46 -1.59
C ALA A 51 2.40 -9.69 -0.13
N MET A 52 3.70 -9.52 0.14
CA MET A 52 4.26 -9.41 1.49
C MET A 52 4.09 -7.96 1.98
N VAL A 53 3.07 -7.71 2.80
CA VAL A 53 2.67 -6.35 3.18
C VAL A 53 3.28 -5.90 4.51
N SER A 54 4.01 -4.79 4.48
CA SER A 54 4.45 -4.00 5.65
C SER A 54 3.65 -2.71 5.74
N THR A 55 3.24 -2.32 6.95
CA THR A 55 2.47 -1.08 7.15
C THR A 55 3.22 -0.11 8.05
N TYR A 56 3.15 1.18 7.73
CA TYR A 56 3.86 2.24 8.42
C TYR A 56 2.88 3.31 8.93
N ASN A 57 3.18 3.96 10.04
CA ASN A 57 2.43 5.10 10.57
C ASN A 57 3.37 6.05 11.32
N LYS A 58 2.80 7.09 11.94
CA LYS A 58 3.55 8.07 12.74
C LYS A 58 4.45 7.44 13.81
N ASN A 59 4.00 6.34 14.45
CA ASN A 59 4.72 5.72 15.56
C ASN A 59 5.84 4.79 15.09
N THR A 60 5.68 4.12 13.94
CA THR A 60 6.72 3.25 13.38
C THR A 60 7.78 4.01 12.59
N GLY A 61 7.45 5.23 12.13
CA GLY A 61 8.19 5.87 11.05
C GLY A 61 8.07 5.08 9.74
N ILE A 62 8.88 5.43 8.74
CA ILE A 62 8.88 4.81 7.39
C ILE A 62 10.22 4.14 7.03
N LYS A 63 11.09 3.87 8.00
CA LYS A 63 12.37 3.20 7.75
C LYS A 63 12.15 1.79 7.19
N GLY A 64 12.86 1.42 6.13
CA GLY A 64 12.74 0.11 5.46
C GLY A 64 11.75 0.11 4.29
N VAL A 65 11.05 1.22 4.06
CA VAL A 65 10.11 1.38 2.94
C VAL A 65 10.83 1.30 1.59
N GLU A 66 12.11 1.68 1.54
CA GLU A 66 13.00 1.62 0.38
C GLU A 66 13.23 0.20 -0.16
N SER A 67 12.86 -0.84 0.60
CA SER A 67 12.93 -2.23 0.17
C SER A 67 11.68 -2.73 -0.57
N ALA A 68 10.62 -1.92 -0.63
CA ALA A 68 9.35 -2.31 -1.21
C ALA A 68 9.40 -2.26 -2.75
N ASP A 69 8.81 -3.28 -3.38
CA ASP A 69 8.56 -3.32 -4.82
C ASP A 69 7.32 -2.51 -5.21
N LEU A 70 6.42 -2.27 -4.26
CA LEU A 70 5.22 -1.46 -4.40
C LEU A 70 5.03 -0.59 -3.16
N LEU A 71 4.85 0.72 -3.35
CA LEU A 71 4.65 1.68 -2.27
C LEU A 71 3.32 2.41 -2.44
N VAL A 72 2.45 2.33 -1.42
CA VAL A 72 1.23 3.14 -1.31
C VAL A 72 1.39 4.14 -0.17
N SER A 73 1.37 5.43 -0.49
CA SER A 73 1.38 6.50 0.52
C SER A 73 -0.02 7.10 0.71
N ALA A 74 -0.59 6.90 1.89
CA ALA A 74 -1.90 7.40 2.31
C ALA A 74 -1.81 8.08 3.70
N ALA A 75 -0.72 8.81 3.92
CA ALA A 75 -0.40 9.43 5.23
C ALA A 75 -0.98 10.83 5.42
N GLY A 76 -1.42 11.51 4.36
CA GLY A 76 -1.90 12.89 4.42
C GLY A 76 -0.82 13.92 4.79
N GLN A 77 0.45 13.57 4.57
CA GLN A 77 1.60 14.43 4.87
C GLN A 77 2.37 14.74 3.58
N PRO A 78 2.41 16.01 3.15
CA PRO A 78 3.23 16.45 2.02
C PRO A 78 4.71 16.09 2.22
N ASP A 79 5.40 15.76 1.12
CA ASP A 79 6.84 15.51 1.06
C ASP A 79 7.37 14.41 2.02
N LEU A 80 6.48 13.55 2.53
CA LEU A 80 6.85 12.47 3.44
C LEU A 80 7.71 11.42 2.74
N VAL A 81 7.35 11.06 1.50
CA VAL A 81 8.08 10.09 0.68
C VAL A 81 9.01 10.86 -0.22
N LYS A 82 10.31 10.59 -0.10
CA LYS A 82 11.37 11.22 -0.88
C LYS A 82 12.01 10.21 -1.83
N LYS A 83 12.92 10.67 -2.67
CA LYS A 83 13.61 9.84 -3.67
C LYS A 83 14.31 8.64 -3.03
N GLU A 84 14.96 8.83 -1.90
CA GLU A 84 15.65 7.79 -1.13
C GLU A 84 14.72 6.70 -0.56
N ASN A 85 13.40 6.94 -0.55
CA ASN A 85 12.41 5.97 -0.10
C ASN A 85 11.86 5.10 -1.24
N ILE A 86 12.21 5.41 -2.48
CA ILE A 86 11.75 4.70 -3.67
C ILE A 86 12.84 3.75 -4.12
N LYS A 87 12.50 2.46 -4.22
CA LYS A 87 13.37 1.46 -4.83
C LYS A 87 13.51 1.75 -6.32
N ASP A 88 14.70 1.63 -6.88
CA ASP A 88 14.90 1.67 -8.33
C ASP A 88 14.11 0.52 -8.99
N GLY A 89 13.20 0.86 -9.90
CA GLY A 89 12.29 -0.11 -10.53
C GLY A 89 11.31 0.53 -11.50
#